data_AF-A0A1H6H495-F1
#
_entry.id   AF-A0A1H6H495-F1
#
_cell.length_a   1.000
_cell.length_b   1.000
_cell.length_c   1.000
_cell.angle_alpha   90.00
_cell.angle_beta   90.00
_cell.angle_gamma   90.00
#
_symmetry.space_group_name_H-M   'P 1'
#
loop_
_entity.id
_entity.type
_entity.pdbx_description
1 polymer ?
#
loop_
_entity_poly.entity_id
_entity_poly.type
_entity_poly.pdbx_seq_one_letter_code
_entity_poly.pdbx_strand_id
1 'polypeptide(L)'
;MRAIRIGFVALAMATIPLAGQAADPRELVPMPPGIQESLLMNMQDHLVALDTIVSHVASERFTEAARIADQRLRFSNTEGEAAITDWFPPAMMGAKDALRAAATRFAVAAQKADKARDYASMRDVAWAIGDITAACTGCHGHYRVR
;
A
#
# COMPACT_ATOMS: atom_id res chain seq x y z
N MET A 1 -24.24 -64.61 42.81
CA MET A 1 -23.77 -63.31 43.37
C MET A 1 -23.43 -62.41 42.19
N ARG A 2 -23.87 -61.14 42.23
CA ARG A 2 -24.03 -60.23 41.07
C ARG A 2 -22.68 -59.77 40.49
N ALA A 3 -22.50 -59.88 39.18
CA ALA A 3 -21.35 -59.32 38.47
C ALA A 3 -21.53 -57.81 38.26
N ILE A 4 -20.65 -57.01 38.84
CA ILE A 4 -20.60 -55.55 38.68
C ILE A 4 -19.86 -55.25 37.37
N ARG A 5 -20.56 -54.68 36.39
CA ARG A 5 -19.94 -54.16 35.16
C ARG A 5 -19.46 -52.74 35.41
N ILE A 6 -18.15 -52.57 35.54
CA ILE A 6 -17.49 -51.26 35.62
C ILE A 6 -17.47 -50.67 34.21
N GLY A 7 -18.36 -49.72 33.95
CA GLY A 7 -18.37 -48.97 32.70
C GLY A 7 -17.22 -47.97 32.67
N PHE A 8 -16.21 -48.21 31.84
CA PHE A 8 -15.21 -47.22 31.50
C PHE A 8 -15.85 -46.16 30.59
N VAL A 9 -16.15 -44.98 31.15
CA VAL A 9 -16.48 -43.80 30.34
C VAL A 9 -15.16 -43.24 29.81
N ALA A 10 -14.85 -43.53 28.55
CA ALA A 10 -13.73 -42.94 27.85
C ALA A 10 -14.02 -41.43 27.63
N LEU A 11 -13.33 -40.59 28.40
CA LEU A 11 -13.34 -39.14 28.19
C LEU A 11 -12.60 -38.85 26.88
N ALA A 12 -13.35 -38.60 25.81
CA ALA A 12 -12.79 -38.16 24.54
C ALA A 12 -12.13 -36.78 24.75
N MET A 13 -10.79 -36.76 24.72
CA MET A 13 -10.02 -35.52 24.60
C MET A 13 -10.38 -34.87 23.27
N ALA A 14 -11.22 -33.85 23.31
CA ALA A 14 -11.44 -32.97 22.18
C ALA A 14 -10.12 -32.23 21.90
N THR A 15 -9.41 -32.65 20.86
CA THR A 15 -8.31 -31.90 20.28
C THR A 15 -8.89 -30.62 19.69
N ILE A 16 -8.85 -29.53 20.45
CA ILE A 16 -9.11 -28.19 19.91
C ILE A 16 -7.96 -27.92 18.94
N PRO A 17 -8.22 -27.75 17.63
CA PRO A 17 -7.17 -27.34 16.72
C PRO A 17 -6.75 -25.94 17.19
N LEU A 18 -5.49 -25.80 17.62
CA LEU A 18 -4.86 -24.50 17.67
C LEU A 18 -4.98 -23.96 16.24
N ALA A 19 -5.85 -22.97 16.04
CA ALA A 19 -5.86 -22.21 14.81
C ALA A 19 -4.48 -21.53 14.73
N GLY A 20 -3.53 -22.20 14.09
CA GLY A 20 -2.21 -21.66 13.83
C GLY A 20 -2.41 -20.34 13.11
N GLN A 21 -1.78 -19.27 13.61
CA GLN A 21 -1.70 -18.00 12.91
C GLN A 21 -1.26 -18.32 11.48
N ALA A 22 -2.16 -18.12 10.50
CA ALA A 22 -1.81 -18.35 9.11
C ALA A 22 -0.58 -17.51 8.80
N ALA A 23 0.49 -18.14 8.33
CA ALA A 23 1.71 -17.44 7.97
C ALA A 23 1.37 -16.36 6.93
N ASP A 24 1.92 -15.16 7.09
CA ASP A 24 1.73 -14.08 6.14
C ASP A 24 2.29 -14.53 4.77
N PRO A 25 1.43 -14.64 3.73
CA PRO A 25 1.84 -15.19 2.44
C PRO A 25 2.71 -14.21 1.62
N ARG A 26 2.87 -12.96 2.08
CA ARG A 26 3.66 -11.94 1.40
C ARG A 26 5.16 -12.23 1.50
N GLU A 27 5.87 -11.91 0.43
CA GLU A 27 7.31 -11.99 0.36
C GLU A 27 7.94 -11.05 1.41
N LEU A 28 8.72 -11.62 2.33
CA LEU A 28 9.50 -10.84 3.27
C LEU A 28 10.72 -10.28 2.55
N VAL A 29 10.85 -8.96 2.49
CA VAL A 29 12.03 -8.26 1.98
C VAL A 29 12.93 -7.91 3.17
N PRO A 30 14.01 -8.66 3.42
CA PRO A 30 14.88 -8.42 4.57
C PRO A 30 15.70 -7.14 4.38
N MET A 31 15.74 -6.31 5.41
CA MET A 31 16.49 -5.05 5.40
C MET A 31 16.98 -4.70 6.82
N PRO A 32 18.07 -3.91 6.96
CA PRO A 32 18.51 -3.43 8.26
C PRO A 32 17.45 -2.54 8.91
N PRO A 33 17.33 -2.50 10.25
CA PRO A 33 16.28 -1.74 10.94
C PRO A 33 16.17 -0.27 10.51
N GLY A 34 17.29 0.45 10.36
CA GLY A 34 17.26 1.85 9.94
C GLY A 34 16.76 2.08 8.51
N ILE A 35 16.98 1.12 7.61
CA ILE A 35 16.45 1.17 6.23
C ILE A 35 14.95 0.86 6.24
N GLN A 36 14.53 -0.09 7.07
CA GLN A 36 13.12 -0.41 7.28
C GLN A 36 12.33 0.79 7.79
N GLU A 37 12.85 1.49 8.80
CA GLU A 37 12.24 2.70 9.33
C GLU A 37 12.17 3.79 8.26
N SER A 38 13.25 4.01 7.51
CA SER A 38 13.29 4.99 6.40
C SER A 38 12.23 4.71 5.34
N LEU A 39 12.06 3.44 4.95
CA LEU A 39 11.00 3.03 4.02
C LEU A 39 9.60 3.28 4.59
N LEU A 40 9.36 2.90 5.86
CA LEU A 40 8.05 3.10 6.50
C LEU A 40 7.71 4.58 6.65
N MET A 41 8.68 5.43 6.98
CA MET A 41 8.50 6.89 7.01
C MET A 41 8.17 7.45 5.63
N ASN A 42 8.84 6.96 4.57
CA ASN A 42 8.54 7.37 3.20
C ASN A 42 7.10 6.98 2.79
N MET A 43 6.66 5.76 3.11
CA MET A 43 5.29 5.32 2.87
C MET A 43 4.26 6.12 3.69
N GLN A 44 4.59 6.54 4.92
CA GLN A 44 3.75 7.45 5.68
C GLN A 44 3.64 8.83 5.01
N ASP A 45 4.74 9.38 4.49
CA ASP A 45 4.73 10.64 3.73
C ASP A 45 3.86 10.55 2.48
N HIS A 46 3.90 9.41 1.77
CA HIS A 46 3.02 9.14 0.62
C HIS A 46 1.54 9.17 1.00
N LEU A 47 1.16 8.61 2.16
CA LEU A 47 -0.23 8.66 2.64
C LEU A 47 -0.68 10.09 2.95
N VAL A 48 0.18 10.89 3.57
CA VAL A 48 -0.08 12.32 3.82
C VAL A 48 -0.21 13.09 2.49
N ALA A 49 0.61 12.76 1.50
CA ALA A 49 0.53 13.36 0.17
C ALA A 49 -0.79 13.00 -0.53
N LEU A 50 -1.23 11.74 -0.46
CA LEU A 50 -2.50 11.29 -1.02
C LEU A 50 -3.70 12.00 -0.38
N ASP A 51 -3.72 12.14 0.95
CA ASP A 51 -4.76 12.89 1.66
C ASP A 51 -4.81 14.36 1.19
N THR A 52 -3.63 14.99 1.10
CA THR A 52 -3.49 16.37 0.61
C THR A 52 -4.01 16.51 -0.82
N ILE A 53 -3.68 15.55 -1.70
CA ILE A 53 -4.17 15.50 -3.09
C ILE A 53 -5.69 15.45 -3.12
N VAL A 54 -6.31 14.54 -2.36
CA VAL A 54 -7.77 14.39 -2.32
C VAL A 54 -8.43 15.66 -1.78
N SER A 55 -7.86 16.27 -0.73
CA SER A 55 -8.33 17.55 -0.19
C SER A 55 -8.27 18.68 -1.22
N HIS A 56 -7.19 18.76 -2.00
CA HIS A 56 -7.05 19.73 -3.08
C HIS A 56 -8.05 19.50 -4.20
N VAL A 57 -8.24 18.25 -4.64
CA VAL A 57 -9.24 17.88 -5.66
C VAL A 57 -10.65 18.25 -5.19
N ALA A 58 -11.02 17.92 -3.94
CA ALA A 58 -12.32 18.26 -3.36
C ALA A 58 -12.56 19.78 -3.27
N SER A 59 -11.49 20.57 -3.24
CA SER A 59 -11.54 22.03 -3.23
C SER A 59 -11.29 22.68 -4.59
N GLU A 60 -11.34 21.90 -5.68
CA GLU A 60 -11.04 22.34 -7.06
C GLU A 60 -9.65 22.98 -7.26
N ARG A 61 -8.68 22.68 -6.38
CA ARG A 61 -7.28 23.14 -6.47
C ARG A 61 -6.43 22.15 -7.27
N PHE A 62 -6.79 21.89 -8.53
CA PHE A 62 -6.20 20.82 -9.33
C PHE A 62 -4.71 21.01 -9.65
N THR A 63 -4.29 22.23 -9.98
CA THR A 63 -2.87 22.53 -10.22
C THR A 63 -2.01 22.24 -8.98
N GLU A 64 -2.53 22.53 -7.78
CA GLU A 64 -1.85 22.24 -6.52
C GLU A 64 -1.83 20.74 -6.22
N ALA A 65 -2.94 20.03 -6.48
CA ALA A 65 -2.99 18.57 -6.38
C ALA A 65 -1.93 17.92 -7.30
N ALA A 66 -1.80 18.39 -8.54
CA ALA A 66 -0.80 17.89 -9.49
C ALA A 66 0.62 18.09 -8.96
N ARG A 67 0.91 19.28 -8.40
CA ARG A 67 2.21 19.59 -7.80
C ARG A 67 2.56 18.65 -6.65
N ILE A 68 1.61 18.37 -5.76
CA ILE A 68 1.83 17.44 -4.64
C ILE A 68 2.10 16.02 -5.15
N ALA A 69 1.36 15.54 -6.15
CA ALA A 69 1.59 14.22 -6.74
C ALA A 69 3.00 14.10 -7.35
N ASP A 70 3.44 15.10 -8.12
CA ASP A 70 4.79 15.10 -8.70
C ASP A 70 5.88 15.14 -7.61
N GLN A 71 5.76 16.07 -6.65
CA GLN A 71 6.85 16.30 -5.69
C GLN A 71 6.96 15.23 -4.62
N ARG A 72 5.84 14.60 -4.23
CA ARG A 72 5.82 13.71 -3.07
C ARG A 72 5.55 12.25 -3.40
N LEU A 73 4.94 11.93 -4.55
CA LEU A 73 4.72 10.54 -4.96
C LEU A 73 5.64 10.13 -6.11
N ARG A 74 5.84 11.00 -7.12
CA ARG A 74 6.74 10.69 -8.24
C ARG A 74 8.21 10.87 -7.86
N PHE A 75 8.54 11.95 -7.15
CA PHE A 75 9.90 12.30 -6.75
C PHE A 75 10.08 12.34 -5.24
N SER A 76 9.56 11.34 -4.53
CA SER A 76 9.84 11.15 -3.11
C SER A 76 11.35 11.24 -2.84
N ASN A 77 11.75 11.89 -1.73
CA ASN A 77 13.14 12.18 -1.31
C ASN A 77 14.20 11.32 -2.02
N THR A 78 14.80 11.86 -3.09
CA THR A 78 15.66 11.09 -4.00
C THR A 78 16.93 10.57 -3.33
N GLU A 79 17.48 11.30 -2.36
CA GLU A 79 18.69 10.89 -1.63
C GLU A 79 18.41 9.75 -0.65
N GLY A 80 17.28 9.81 0.07
CA GLY A 80 16.85 8.73 0.96
C GLY A 80 16.28 7.52 0.20
N GLU A 81 15.72 7.72 -0.99
CA GLU A 81 15.15 6.66 -1.80
C GLU A 81 16.22 5.70 -2.32
N ALA A 82 17.40 6.19 -2.73
CA ALA A 82 18.47 5.33 -3.26
C ALA A 82 18.88 4.25 -2.23
N ALA A 83 19.12 4.66 -0.98
CA ALA A 83 19.50 3.76 0.11
C ALA A 83 18.42 2.71 0.45
N ILE A 84 17.15 3.03 0.21
CA ILE A 84 16.03 2.09 0.37
C ILE A 84 15.99 1.10 -0.80
N THR A 85 16.12 1.61 -2.04
CA THR A 85 15.93 0.81 -3.26
C THR A 85 17.02 -0.23 -3.49
N ASP A 86 18.20 -0.08 -2.89
CA ASP A 86 19.26 -1.10 -2.92
C ASP A 86 18.81 -2.44 -2.29
N TRP A 87 17.77 -2.41 -1.46
CA TRP A 87 17.22 -3.60 -0.80
C TRP A 87 15.98 -4.17 -1.50
N PHE A 88 15.49 -3.54 -2.57
CA PHE A 88 14.30 -3.99 -3.26
C PHE A 88 14.64 -5.13 -4.24
N PRO A 89 13.90 -6.25 -4.23
CA PRO A 89 13.98 -7.19 -5.33
C PRO A 89 13.48 -6.52 -6.63
N PRO A 90 13.94 -6.96 -7.82
CA PRO A 90 13.57 -6.32 -9.08
C PRO A 90 12.05 -6.16 -9.30
N ALA A 91 11.24 -7.12 -8.85
CA ALA A 91 9.79 -7.02 -8.94
C ALA A 91 9.20 -5.91 -8.05
N MET A 92 9.79 -5.64 -6.87
CA MET A 92 9.38 -4.55 -5.99
C MET A 92 9.78 -3.18 -6.56
N MET A 93 10.89 -3.09 -7.28
CA MET A 93 11.25 -1.89 -8.06
C MET A 93 10.17 -1.54 -9.09
N GLY A 94 9.59 -2.55 -9.74
CA GLY A 94 8.44 -2.35 -10.63
C GLY A 94 7.22 -1.74 -9.92
N ALA A 95 6.95 -2.13 -8.68
CA ALA A 95 5.86 -1.56 -7.88
C ALA A 95 6.11 -0.07 -7.54
N LYS A 96 7.35 0.30 -7.23
CA LYS A 96 7.77 1.69 -7.02
C LYS A 96 7.57 2.52 -8.30
N ASP A 97 8.01 2.01 -9.43
CA ASP A 97 7.87 2.70 -10.71
C ASP A 97 6.40 2.81 -11.15
N ALA A 98 5.56 1.83 -10.80
CA ALA A 98 4.12 1.90 -11.00
C ALA A 98 3.47 3.06 -10.21
N LEU A 99 3.89 3.30 -8.96
CA LEU A 99 3.43 4.46 -8.17
C LEU A 99 3.84 5.78 -8.85
N ARG A 100 5.09 5.89 -9.30
CA ARG A 100 5.59 7.09 -10.00
C ARG A 100 4.84 7.35 -11.30
N ALA A 101 4.53 6.30 -12.05
CA ALA A 101 3.75 6.39 -13.27
C ALA A 101 2.29 6.80 -12.97
N ALA A 102 1.67 6.26 -11.91
CA ALA A 102 0.34 6.65 -11.47
C ALA A 102 0.28 8.12 -11.05
N ALA A 103 1.27 8.60 -10.28
CA ALA A 103 1.40 10.00 -9.90
C ALA A 103 1.54 10.92 -11.12
N THR A 104 2.31 10.49 -12.13
CA THR A 104 2.45 11.22 -13.40
C THR A 104 1.11 11.32 -14.14
N ARG A 105 0.37 10.21 -14.26
CA ARG A 105 -0.96 10.19 -14.89
C ARG A 105 -1.95 11.09 -14.16
N PHE A 106 -1.93 11.06 -12.82
CA PHE A 106 -2.73 11.94 -11.99
C PHE A 106 -2.41 13.41 -12.24
N ALA A 107 -1.13 13.80 -12.24
CA ALA A 107 -0.73 15.18 -12.48
C ALA A 107 -1.23 15.70 -13.84
N VAL A 108 -1.14 14.89 -14.90
CA VAL A 108 -1.69 15.22 -16.22
C VAL A 108 -3.21 15.36 -16.20
N ALA A 109 -3.93 14.42 -15.56
CA ALA A 109 -5.39 14.46 -15.45
C ALA A 109 -5.86 15.71 -14.68
N ALA A 110 -5.21 16.02 -13.56
CA ALA A 110 -5.51 17.20 -12.75
C ALA A 110 -5.26 18.51 -13.52
N GLN A 111 -4.15 18.64 -14.24
CA GLN A 111 -3.89 19.82 -15.07
C GLN A 111 -4.92 19.99 -16.20
N LYS A 112 -5.37 18.88 -16.81
CA LYS A 112 -6.45 18.91 -17.80
C LYS A 112 -7.77 19.35 -17.17
N ALA A 113 -8.10 18.80 -16.00
CA ALA A 113 -9.27 19.16 -15.21
C ALA A 113 -9.31 20.65 -14.82
N ASP A 114 -8.17 21.24 -14.45
CA ASP A 114 -8.09 22.66 -14.09
C ASP A 114 -8.49 23.59 -15.25
N LYS A 115 -8.15 23.18 -16.48
CA LYS A 115 -8.44 23.92 -17.71
C LYS A 115 -9.85 23.68 -18.23
N ALA A 116 -10.26 22.41 -18.29
CA ALA A 116 -11.52 22.00 -18.93
C ALA A 116 -12.74 22.21 -18.02
N ARG A 117 -12.60 21.90 -16.71
CA ARG A 117 -13.65 22.03 -15.69
C ARG A 117 -14.99 21.39 -16.10
N ASP A 118 -14.91 20.22 -16.74
CA ASP A 118 -16.05 19.44 -17.18
C ASP A 118 -16.13 18.08 -16.46
N TYR A 119 -17.29 17.42 -16.57
CA TYR A 119 -17.51 16.12 -15.92
C TYR A 119 -16.50 15.06 -16.38
N ALA A 120 -16.14 15.05 -17.67
CA ALA A 120 -15.23 14.06 -18.23
C ALA A 120 -13.83 14.17 -17.61
N SER A 121 -13.29 15.39 -17.49
CA SER A 121 -11.99 15.62 -16.85
C SER A 121 -12.00 15.35 -15.35
N MET A 122 -13.10 15.64 -14.64
CA MET A 122 -13.23 15.26 -13.22
C MET A 122 -13.27 13.74 -13.02
N ARG A 123 -13.96 13.02 -13.90
CA ARG A 123 -13.96 11.55 -13.91
C ARG A 123 -12.55 11.00 -14.15
N ASP A 124 -11.80 11.59 -15.08
CA ASP A 124 -10.41 11.20 -15.37
C ASP A 124 -9.51 11.41 -14.12
N VAL A 125 -9.71 12.49 -13.36
CA VAL A 125 -9.03 12.71 -12.07
C VAL A 125 -9.37 11.62 -11.05
N ALA A 126 -10.66 11.29 -10.90
CA ALA A 126 -11.09 10.26 -9.97
C ALA A 126 -10.51 8.87 -10.33
N TRP A 127 -10.45 8.53 -11.62
CA TRP A 127 -9.77 7.32 -12.09
C TRP A 127 -8.28 7.33 -11.77
N ALA A 128 -7.59 8.45 -11.95
CA ALA A 128 -6.17 8.54 -11.65
C ALA A 128 -5.86 8.45 -10.14
N ILE A 129 -6.77 8.89 -9.26
CA ILE A 129 -6.67 8.60 -7.81
C ILE A 129 -6.75 7.09 -7.58
N GLY A 130 -7.67 6.40 -8.27
CA GLY A 130 -7.76 4.94 -8.27
C GLY A 130 -6.43 4.27 -8.62
N ASP A 131 -5.77 4.71 -9.68
CA ASP A 131 -4.45 4.21 -10.09
C ASP A 131 -3.38 4.37 -8.99
N ILE A 132 -3.36 5.51 -8.29
CA ILE A 132 -2.43 5.74 -7.16
C ILE A 132 -2.70 4.71 -6.06
N THR A 133 -3.97 4.54 -5.67
CA THR A 133 -4.34 3.58 -4.61
C THR A 133 -4.05 2.14 -5.01
N ALA A 134 -4.23 1.79 -6.30
CA ALA A 134 -3.91 0.47 -6.83
C ALA A 134 -2.41 0.14 -6.71
N ALA A 135 -1.53 1.14 -6.93
CA ALA A 135 -0.09 0.98 -6.71
C ALA A 135 0.24 0.67 -5.25
N CYS A 136 -0.42 1.34 -4.28
CA CYS A 136 -0.26 1.04 -2.85
C CYS A 136 -0.65 -0.41 -2.54
N THR A 137 -1.83 -0.84 -3.01
CA THR A 137 -2.30 -2.20 -2.75
C THR A 137 -1.48 -3.27 -3.47
N GLY A 138 -0.93 -2.96 -4.65
CA GLY A 138 -0.07 -3.87 -5.39
C GLY A 138 1.22 -4.20 -4.63
N CYS A 139 1.87 -3.19 -4.05
CA CYS A 139 3.05 -3.41 -3.21
C CYS A 139 2.68 -4.10 -1.88
N HIS A 140 1.69 -3.58 -1.16
CA HIS A 140 1.32 -4.07 0.17
C HIS A 140 0.71 -5.48 0.17
N GLY A 141 0.10 -5.89 -0.95
CA GLY A 141 -0.46 -7.22 -1.13
C GLY A 141 0.57 -8.29 -1.47
N HIS A 142 1.79 -7.91 -1.87
CA HIS A 142 2.83 -8.85 -2.28
C HIS A 142 4.04 -8.85 -1.33
N TYR A 143 4.39 -7.69 -0.77
CA TYR A 143 5.59 -7.53 0.05
C TYR A 143 5.25 -7.20 1.50
N ARG A 144 6.13 -7.65 2.39
CA ARG A 144 6.22 -7.21 3.77
C ARG A 144 7.66 -6.96 4.14
N VAL A 145 7.86 -6.08 5.11
CA VAL A 145 9.19 -5.71 5.62
C VAL A 145 9.34 -6.05 7.10
N ARG A 146 8.33 -6.72 7.67
CA ARG A 146 8.24 -7.25 9.04
C ARG A 146 7.30 -8.45 9.07
#